data_AF-A0A415G709-F1
#
_entry.id   AF-A0A415G709-F1
#
_cell.length_a   1.000
_cell.length_b   1.000
_cell.length_c   1.000
_cell.angle_alpha   90.00
_cell.angle_beta   90.00
_cell.angle_gamma   90.00
#
_symmetry.space_group_name_H-M   'P 1'
#
loop_
_entity.id
_entity.type
_entity.pdbx_description
1 polymer ?
#
loop_
_entity_poly.entity_id
_entity_poly.type
_entity_poly.pdbx_seq_one_letter_code
_entity_poly.pdbx_strand_id
1 'polypeptide(L)'
;MEKNTIENMCVYYKDAEGLRFEKQEHIIPAFLGGKKMLDQGVVSDQANELFSGIEKHVSMESFININRMFLGPGKRGSKNPKKSGNAKVSVMCAPDGKVSLGYILLGKPKQIMQCFLETDTDGNKLTMAIDAEREGDLKKYVDQFFKDLKKIDIKKAVYISDSRIPENQKILGNHNGRWFLAYNSMLDKNVIEQE
;
A
#
# COMPACT_ATOMS: atom_id res chain seq x y z
N MET A 1 -12.67 33.76 38.19
CA MET A 1 -13.02 32.66 37.26
C MET A 1 -12.20 31.46 37.68
N GLU A 2 -12.79 30.53 38.44
CA GLU A 2 -12.16 29.25 38.74
C GLU A 2 -11.99 28.49 37.41
N LYS A 3 -10.74 28.19 37.04
CA LYS A 3 -10.48 27.19 36.03
C LYS A 3 -10.90 25.87 36.65
N ASN A 4 -12.08 25.36 36.29
CA ASN A 4 -12.39 23.95 36.46
C ASN A 4 -11.34 23.17 35.65
N THR A 5 -10.25 22.78 36.30
CA THR A 5 -9.28 21.83 35.78
C THR A 5 -9.93 20.47 35.84
N ILE A 6 -10.84 20.20 34.90
CA ILE A 6 -11.19 18.82 34.58
C ILE A 6 -9.86 18.21 34.15
N GLU A 7 -9.36 17.29 34.97
CA GLU A 7 -8.15 16.53 34.65
C GLU A 7 -8.39 15.85 33.31
N ASN A 8 -7.51 16.09 32.34
CA ASN A 8 -7.67 15.51 31.00
C ASN A 8 -7.61 13.99 31.13
N MET A 9 -8.72 13.32 30.83
CA MET A 9 -8.83 11.87 30.88
C MET A 9 -9.07 11.37 29.45
N CYS A 10 -8.13 10.56 28.96
CA CYS A 10 -8.26 9.98 27.63
C CYS A 10 -9.36 8.91 27.64
N VAL A 11 -10.35 9.02 26.77
CA VAL A 11 -11.45 8.04 26.70
C VAL A 11 -11.00 6.62 26.35
N TYR A 12 -9.83 6.46 25.71
CA TYR A 12 -9.29 5.16 25.29
C TYR A 12 -8.32 4.55 26.30
N TYR A 13 -7.47 5.37 26.91
CA TYR A 13 -6.43 4.92 27.85
C TYR A 13 -6.76 5.23 29.31
N LYS A 14 -7.91 5.84 29.58
CA LYS A 14 -8.45 6.12 30.90
C LYS A 14 -7.45 6.87 31.78
N ASP A 15 -7.02 6.25 32.87
CA ASP A 15 -6.16 6.74 33.95
C ASP A 15 -4.66 6.50 33.68
N ALA A 16 -4.28 6.13 32.46
CA ALA A 16 -2.87 5.98 32.13
C ALA A 16 -2.08 7.30 32.33
N GLU A 17 -0.92 7.17 32.97
CA GLU A 17 -0.03 8.30 33.23
C GLU A 17 0.82 8.68 32.00
N GLY A 18 1.35 9.89 31.98
CA GLY A 18 2.26 10.36 30.92
C GLY A 18 1.58 10.68 29.58
N LEU A 19 0.26 10.80 29.56
CA LEU A 19 -0.50 11.18 28.37
C LEU A 19 -0.34 12.67 28.03
N ARG A 20 -0.30 12.96 26.72
CA ARG A 20 -0.29 14.33 26.21
C ARG A 20 -1.63 14.62 25.53
N PHE A 21 -2.03 15.88 25.52
CA PHE A 21 -3.33 16.33 25.01
C PHE A 21 -3.18 17.61 24.18
N GLU A 22 -2.12 17.68 23.35
CA GLU A 22 -1.80 18.85 22.52
C GLU A 22 -2.65 18.90 21.25
N LYS A 23 -3.11 17.75 20.76
CA LYS A 23 -3.85 17.60 19.51
C LYS A 23 -5.35 17.35 19.76
N GLN A 24 -6.14 17.54 18.71
CA GLN A 24 -7.55 17.16 18.67
C GLN A 24 -7.78 16.03 17.68
N GLU A 25 -8.72 15.14 18.01
CA GLU A 25 -9.12 14.01 17.16
C GLU A 25 -10.42 14.32 16.43
N HIS A 26 -10.58 13.82 15.21
CA HIS A 26 -11.85 13.91 14.49
C HIS A 26 -12.84 12.89 15.05
N ILE A 27 -14.12 13.26 15.14
CA ILE A 27 -15.19 12.31 15.48
C ILE A 27 -15.33 11.25 14.38
N ILE A 28 -15.21 11.70 13.13
CA ILE A 28 -15.19 10.86 11.93
C ILE A 28 -13.89 11.17 11.20
N PRO A 29 -13.11 10.16 10.76
CA PRO A 29 -11.85 10.36 10.07
C PRO A 29 -11.93 11.39 8.94
N ALA A 30 -10.95 12.28 8.87
CA ALA A 30 -10.93 13.34 7.85
C ALA A 30 -10.91 12.79 6.42
N PHE A 31 -10.31 11.60 6.20
CA PHE A 31 -10.26 10.96 4.89
C PHE A 31 -11.63 10.46 4.41
N LEU A 32 -12.58 10.25 5.33
CA LEU A 32 -14.00 9.95 5.04
C LEU A 32 -14.85 11.22 4.91
N GLY A 33 -14.24 12.40 5.00
CA GLY A 33 -14.94 13.68 4.91
C GLY A 33 -15.42 14.23 6.27
N GLY A 34 -14.98 13.65 7.38
CA GLY A 34 -15.26 14.20 8.71
C GLY A 34 -14.67 15.61 8.90
N LYS A 35 -15.45 16.47 9.56
CA LYS A 35 -15.08 17.88 9.80
C LYS A 35 -15.12 18.28 11.27
N LYS A 36 -15.95 17.60 12.07
CA LYS A 36 -16.09 17.88 13.49
C LYS A 36 -15.00 17.14 14.27
N MET A 37 -14.38 17.86 15.20
CA MET A 37 -13.39 17.32 16.13
C MET A 37 -14.00 17.17 17.51
N LEU A 38 -13.45 16.25 18.30
CA LEU A 38 -13.69 16.17 19.73
C LEU A 38 -13.02 17.35 20.44
N ASP A 39 -13.54 17.68 21.62
CA ASP A 39 -12.92 18.69 22.47
C ASP A 39 -11.49 18.28 22.85
N GLN A 40 -10.60 19.25 22.94
CA GLN A 40 -9.22 19.00 23.36
C GLN A 40 -9.22 18.45 24.80
N GLY A 41 -8.39 17.44 25.06
CA GLY A 41 -8.37 16.73 26.36
C GLY A 41 -9.19 15.44 26.39
N VAL A 42 -10.08 15.20 25.42
CA VAL A 42 -10.90 13.97 25.36
C VAL A 42 -10.09 12.76 24.89
N VAL A 43 -9.17 12.97 23.94
CA VAL A 43 -8.32 11.93 23.35
C VAL A 43 -6.87 12.34 23.51
N SER A 44 -6.03 11.45 24.02
CA SER A 44 -4.60 11.71 24.13
C SER A 44 -3.90 11.64 22.78
N ASP A 45 -2.77 12.33 22.65
CA ASP A 45 -1.95 12.34 21.44
C ASP A 45 -1.47 10.94 21.06
N GLN A 46 -1.20 10.09 22.05
CA GLN A 46 -0.81 8.69 21.84
C GLN A 46 -1.93 7.86 21.21
N ALA A 47 -3.19 8.06 21.65
CA ALA A 47 -4.33 7.37 21.07
C ALA A 47 -4.61 7.90 19.64
N ASN A 48 -4.55 9.22 19.45
CA ASN A 48 -4.67 9.85 18.14
C ASN A 48 -3.60 9.32 17.16
N GLU A 49 -2.33 9.22 17.57
CA GLU A 49 -1.25 8.70 16.73
C GLU A 49 -1.45 7.23 16.36
N LEU A 50 -1.96 6.40 17.28
CA LEU A 50 -2.33 5.02 17.00
C LEU A 50 -3.43 4.95 15.92
N PHE A 51 -4.54 5.67 16.11
CA PHE A 51 -5.66 5.66 15.16
C PHE A 51 -5.27 6.27 13.82
N SER A 52 -4.51 7.36 13.80
CA SER A 52 -3.98 7.98 12.59
C SER A 52 -3.22 6.99 11.70
N GLY A 53 -2.47 6.06 12.30
CA GLY A 53 -1.80 4.97 11.57
C GLY A 53 -2.78 4.01 10.91
N ILE A 54 -3.81 3.57 11.65
CA ILE A 54 -4.86 2.67 11.18
C ILE A 54 -5.70 3.34 10.08
N GLU A 55 -6.13 4.59 10.30
CA GLU A 55 -6.89 5.39 9.34
C GLU A 55 -6.13 5.53 8.02
N LYS A 56 -4.84 5.83 8.09
CA LYS A 56 -3.99 5.93 6.91
C LYS A 56 -3.97 4.60 6.16
N HIS A 57 -3.77 3.48 6.86
CA HIS A 57 -3.80 2.15 6.25
C HIS A 57 -5.13 1.86 5.55
N VAL A 58 -6.26 2.06 6.25
CA VAL A 58 -7.61 1.88 5.67
C VAL A 58 -7.82 2.78 4.46
N SER A 59 -7.40 4.04 4.53
CA SER A 59 -7.57 5.00 3.44
C SER A 59 -6.79 4.64 2.17
N MET A 60 -5.71 3.86 2.30
CA MET A 60 -4.81 3.49 1.20
C MET A 60 -5.06 2.07 0.67
N GLU A 61 -5.37 1.12 1.55
CA GLU A 61 -5.41 -0.30 1.22
C GLU A 61 -6.84 -0.83 1.01
N SER A 62 -7.88 -0.12 1.48
CA SER A 62 -9.27 -0.52 1.29
C SER A 62 -9.85 0.00 -0.03
N PHE A 63 -11.06 -0.48 -0.37
CA PHE A 63 -11.84 0.00 -1.51
C PHE A 63 -12.16 1.51 -1.45
N ILE A 64 -12.06 2.14 -0.27
CA ILE A 64 -12.27 3.58 -0.08
C ILE A 64 -11.26 4.40 -0.91
N ASN A 65 -10.08 3.83 -1.17
CA ASN A 65 -9.05 4.46 -2.00
C ASN A 65 -9.43 4.53 -3.50
N ILE A 66 -10.43 3.78 -3.98
CA ILE A 66 -10.79 3.71 -5.41
C ILE A 66 -11.01 5.12 -5.98
N ASN A 67 -11.83 5.94 -5.33
CA ASN A 67 -12.08 7.31 -5.81
C ASN A 67 -10.78 8.14 -5.95
N ARG A 68 -9.80 7.94 -5.07
CA ARG A 68 -8.51 8.65 -5.12
C ARG A 68 -7.60 8.08 -6.21
N MET A 69 -7.68 6.79 -6.51
CA MET A 69 -6.95 6.17 -7.63
C MET A 69 -7.43 6.72 -8.98
N PHE A 70 -8.73 7.00 -9.11
CA PHE A 70 -9.32 7.52 -10.35
C PHE A 70 -9.28 9.04 -10.48
N LEU A 71 -9.60 9.78 -9.41
CA LEU A 71 -9.75 11.23 -9.42
C LEU A 71 -8.55 11.98 -8.84
N GLY A 72 -7.62 11.24 -8.19
CA GLY A 72 -6.49 11.82 -7.50
C GLY A 72 -6.83 12.31 -6.09
N PRO A 73 -5.89 13.02 -5.45
CA PRO A 73 -6.09 13.58 -4.13
C PRO A 73 -7.19 14.65 -4.14
N GLY A 74 -8.08 14.61 -3.13
CA GLY A 74 -9.07 15.66 -2.90
C GLY A 74 -8.43 17.00 -2.50
N LYS A 75 -9.25 18.02 -2.22
CA LYS A 75 -8.79 19.40 -1.93
C LYS A 75 -7.67 19.52 -0.88
N ARG A 76 -7.62 18.61 0.09
CA ARG A 76 -6.63 18.58 1.19
C ARG A 76 -5.36 17.78 0.86
N GLY A 77 -5.32 17.03 -0.23
CA GLY A 77 -4.18 16.20 -0.61
C GLY A 77 -3.22 16.94 -1.55
N SER A 78 -1.94 16.56 -1.51
CA SER A 78 -0.95 17.14 -2.42
C SER A 78 -1.20 16.69 -3.85
N LYS A 79 -1.32 17.63 -4.79
CA LYS A 79 -1.39 17.34 -6.23
C LYS A 79 -0.03 16.97 -6.85
N ASN A 80 1.05 17.01 -6.08
CA ASN A 80 2.37 16.64 -6.59
C ASN A 80 2.39 15.11 -6.85
N PRO A 81 2.64 14.64 -8.07
CA PRO A 81 2.71 13.20 -8.39
C PRO A 81 3.77 12.45 -7.58
N LYS A 82 4.84 13.12 -7.16
CA LYS A 82 5.86 12.54 -6.26
C LYS A 82 5.35 12.37 -4.81
N LYS A 83 4.24 13.02 -4.47
CA LYS A 83 3.57 12.99 -3.16
C LYS A 83 2.17 12.39 -3.24
N SER A 84 1.70 11.96 -4.43
CA SER A 84 0.49 11.16 -4.53
C SER A 84 0.79 9.86 -3.81
N GLY A 85 0.16 9.66 -2.65
CA GLY A 85 0.48 8.57 -1.73
C GLY A 85 0.60 7.22 -2.43
N ASN A 86 1.42 6.33 -1.87
CA ASN A 86 1.76 5.02 -2.42
C ASN A 86 0.55 4.38 -3.09
N ALA A 87 0.62 4.26 -4.41
CA ALA A 87 -0.45 3.62 -5.16
C ALA A 87 -0.48 2.14 -4.78
N LYS A 88 -1.68 1.62 -4.52
CA LYS A 88 -1.85 0.21 -4.20
C LYS A 88 -1.47 -0.61 -5.43
N VAL A 89 -0.35 -1.33 -5.33
CA VAL A 89 0.06 -2.30 -6.35
C VAL A 89 -0.83 -3.52 -6.22
N SER A 90 -1.35 -3.98 -7.35
CA SER A 90 -2.26 -5.12 -7.45
C SER A 90 -2.09 -5.85 -8.77
N VAL A 91 -2.75 -7.00 -8.88
CA VAL A 91 -2.79 -7.78 -10.12
C VAL A 91 -3.74 -7.12 -11.12
N MET A 92 -3.18 -6.76 -12.26
CA MET A 92 -3.87 -6.25 -13.44
C MET A 92 -4.03 -7.37 -14.47
N CYS A 93 -5.15 -7.36 -15.19
CA CYS A 93 -5.40 -8.26 -16.30
C CYS A 93 -5.69 -7.43 -17.54
N ALA A 94 -4.89 -7.60 -18.58
CA ALA A 94 -5.10 -6.97 -19.87
C ALA A 94 -6.25 -7.67 -20.63
N PRO A 95 -6.88 -7.00 -21.63
CA PRO A 95 -7.95 -7.61 -22.42
C PRO A 95 -7.56 -8.90 -23.14
N ASP A 96 -6.28 -9.10 -23.41
CA ASP A 96 -5.72 -10.32 -24.00
C ASP A 96 -5.48 -11.44 -22.97
N GLY A 97 -5.90 -11.24 -21.72
CA GLY A 97 -5.74 -12.20 -20.63
C GLY A 97 -4.37 -12.16 -19.95
N LYS A 98 -3.43 -11.32 -20.42
CA LYS A 98 -2.11 -11.22 -19.77
C LYS A 98 -2.23 -10.59 -18.40
N VAL A 99 -1.59 -11.23 -17.44
CA VAL A 99 -1.56 -10.78 -16.05
C VAL A 99 -0.26 -10.05 -15.76
N SER A 100 -0.33 -8.96 -15.01
CA SER A 100 0.85 -8.20 -14.60
C SER A 100 0.59 -7.48 -13.27
N LEU A 101 1.66 -7.00 -12.64
CA LEU A 101 1.59 -6.11 -11.50
C LEU A 101 1.54 -4.66 -11.94
N GLY A 102 0.69 -3.89 -11.28
CA GLY A 102 0.58 -2.46 -11.53
C GLY A 102 -0.33 -1.75 -10.56
N TYR A 103 -0.54 -0.47 -10.80
CA TYR A 103 -1.38 0.40 -10.00
C TYR A 103 -2.17 1.35 -10.88
N ILE A 104 -3.20 1.99 -10.34
CA ILE A 104 -3.98 3.00 -11.06
C ILE A 104 -3.56 4.38 -10.58
N LEU A 105 -3.23 5.26 -11.53
CA LEU A 105 -2.92 6.66 -11.29
C LEU A 105 -3.82 7.53 -12.16
N LEU A 106 -4.69 8.31 -11.52
CA LEU A 106 -5.65 9.20 -12.19
C LEU A 106 -6.47 8.46 -13.26
N GLY A 107 -6.96 7.28 -12.89
CA GLY A 107 -7.78 6.41 -13.75
C GLY A 107 -7.00 5.70 -14.86
N LYS A 108 -5.68 5.91 -14.96
CA LYS A 108 -4.83 5.24 -15.93
C LYS A 108 -4.11 4.07 -15.26
N PRO A 109 -4.26 2.83 -15.76
CA PRO A 109 -3.46 1.71 -15.29
C PRO A 109 -1.98 1.92 -15.65
N LYS A 110 -1.09 1.64 -14.70
CA LYS A 110 0.37 1.78 -14.81
C LYS A 110 1.01 0.46 -14.42
N GLN A 111 1.72 -0.14 -15.36
CA GLN A 111 2.49 -1.35 -15.12
C GLN A 111 3.79 -1.02 -14.37
N ILE A 112 4.15 -1.79 -13.36
CA ILE A 112 5.45 -1.62 -12.68
C ILE A 112 6.53 -2.46 -13.38
N MET A 113 7.80 -2.12 -13.11
CA MET A 113 8.92 -2.99 -13.49
C MET A 113 8.80 -4.34 -12.78
N GLN A 114 8.83 -5.42 -13.55
CA GLN A 114 8.59 -6.76 -13.04
C GLN A 114 9.23 -7.84 -13.91
N CYS A 115 9.44 -8.99 -13.30
CA CYS A 115 9.79 -10.22 -13.97
C CYS A 115 8.74 -11.30 -13.74
N PHE A 116 8.56 -12.13 -14.77
CA PHE A 116 7.70 -13.30 -14.81
C PHE A 116 8.60 -14.52 -14.80
N LEU A 117 8.43 -15.35 -13.77
CA LEU A 117 9.01 -16.68 -13.72
C LEU A 117 7.94 -17.66 -14.16
N GLU A 118 8.13 -18.27 -15.32
CA GLU A 118 7.27 -19.30 -15.88
C GLU A 118 7.99 -20.63 -15.81
N THR A 119 7.35 -21.64 -15.23
CA THR A 119 7.86 -23.02 -15.26
C THR A 119 7.14 -23.77 -16.36
N ASP A 120 7.91 -24.36 -17.28
CA ASP A 120 7.41 -25.20 -18.36
C ASP A 120 8.11 -26.57 -18.34
N THR A 121 7.70 -27.49 -19.22
CA THR A 121 8.32 -28.82 -19.35
C THR A 121 9.82 -28.75 -19.64
N ASP A 122 10.26 -27.69 -20.32
CA ASP A 122 11.65 -27.48 -20.75
C ASP A 122 12.50 -26.72 -19.70
N GLY A 123 11.91 -26.36 -18.57
CA GLY A 123 12.57 -25.66 -17.47
C GLY A 123 11.97 -24.30 -17.13
N ASN A 124 12.75 -23.46 -16.46
CA ASN A 124 12.30 -22.15 -15.99
C ASN A 124 12.64 -21.05 -17.00
N LYS A 125 11.62 -20.32 -17.44
CA LYS A 125 11.74 -19.14 -18.30
C LYS A 125 11.56 -17.87 -17.47
N LEU A 126 12.46 -16.92 -17.66
CA LEU A 126 12.38 -15.59 -17.05
C LEU A 126 12.11 -14.54 -18.14
N THR A 127 10.96 -13.88 -18.05
CA THR A 127 10.62 -12.74 -18.91
C THR A 127 10.59 -11.47 -18.07
N MET A 128 10.99 -10.32 -18.62
CA MET A 128 10.87 -9.03 -17.95
C MET A 128 9.89 -8.12 -18.70
N ALA A 129 9.05 -7.41 -17.96
CA ALA A 129 8.31 -6.27 -18.50
C ALA A 129 8.86 -4.97 -17.92
N ILE A 130 9.13 -4.05 -18.83
CA ILE A 130 9.64 -2.72 -18.53
C ILE A 130 8.46 -1.75 -18.45
N ASP A 131 8.57 -0.81 -17.53
CA ASP A 131 7.66 0.33 -17.42
C ASP A 131 7.86 1.26 -18.63
N ALA A 132 6.90 1.23 -19.56
CA ALA A 132 6.98 1.94 -20.84
C ALA A 132 6.98 3.47 -20.70
N GLU A 133 6.62 4.00 -19.53
CA GLU A 133 6.58 5.44 -19.28
C GLU A 133 7.90 5.98 -18.72
N ARG A 134 8.91 5.12 -18.52
CA ARG A 134 10.24 5.57 -18.12
C ARG A 134 11.03 6.09 -19.32
N GLU A 135 11.21 7.40 -19.34
CA GLU A 135 12.18 8.06 -20.24
C GLU A 135 13.62 7.78 -19.77
N GLY A 136 14.48 7.25 -20.65
CA GLY A 136 15.91 7.10 -20.37
C GLY A 136 16.53 5.83 -20.97
N ASP A 137 17.77 5.54 -20.55
CA ASP A 137 18.51 4.36 -21.00
C ASP A 137 17.94 3.08 -20.37
N LEU A 138 17.31 2.27 -21.23
CA LEU A 138 16.71 0.99 -20.87
C LEU A 138 17.70 0.07 -20.15
N LYS A 139 18.94 0.00 -20.63
CA LYS A 139 19.97 -0.88 -20.08
C LYS A 139 20.26 -0.53 -18.62
N LYS A 140 20.33 0.76 -18.31
CA LYS A 140 20.55 1.25 -16.94
C LYS A 140 19.43 0.82 -15.99
N TYR A 141 18.17 0.84 -16.43
CA TYR A 141 17.04 0.40 -15.60
C TYR A 141 17.03 -1.10 -15.36
N VAL A 142 17.34 -1.89 -16.39
CA VAL A 142 17.47 -3.34 -16.28
C VAL A 142 18.62 -3.71 -15.34
N ASP A 143 19.79 -3.10 -15.53
CA ASP A 143 20.98 -3.31 -14.68
C ASP A 143 20.67 -2.95 -13.22
N GLN A 144 19.98 -1.84 -12.98
CA GLN A 144 19.57 -1.42 -11.65
C GLN A 144 18.55 -2.39 -11.03
N PHE A 145 17.56 -2.85 -11.80
CA PHE A 145 16.58 -3.83 -11.33
C PHE A 145 17.25 -5.12 -10.85
N PHE A 146 18.17 -5.68 -11.63
CA PHE A 146 18.92 -6.89 -11.23
C PHE A 146 19.86 -6.63 -10.04
N LYS A 147 20.44 -5.43 -9.95
CA LYS A 147 21.26 -5.03 -8.78
C LYS A 147 20.41 -4.97 -7.50
N ASP A 148 19.19 -4.47 -7.59
CA ASP A 148 18.26 -4.40 -6.46
C ASP A 148 17.70 -5.78 -6.12
N LEU A 149 17.45 -6.62 -7.14
CA LEU A 149 17.01 -8.00 -6.95
C LEU A 149 18.02 -8.80 -6.14
N LYS A 150 19.33 -8.62 -6.37
CA LYS A 150 20.38 -9.29 -5.58
C LYS A 150 20.39 -8.91 -4.09
N LYS A 151 19.74 -7.81 -3.72
CA LYS A 151 19.69 -7.28 -2.35
C LYS A 151 18.35 -7.54 -1.67
N ILE A 152 17.42 -8.21 -2.35
CA ILE A 152 16.09 -8.41 -1.83
C ILE A 152 16.12 -9.28 -0.58
N ASP A 153 15.39 -8.84 0.45
CA ASP A 153 14.97 -9.70 1.55
C ASP A 153 13.54 -10.17 1.22
N ILE A 154 13.42 -11.36 0.63
CA ILE A 154 12.14 -11.87 0.12
C ILE A 154 11.08 -12.00 1.23
N LYS A 155 11.50 -12.16 2.49
CA LYS A 155 10.58 -12.23 3.65
C LYS A 155 9.88 -10.90 3.90
N LYS A 156 10.43 -9.79 3.41
CA LYS A 156 9.84 -8.44 3.49
C LYS A 156 9.04 -8.05 2.24
N ALA A 157 8.97 -8.93 1.24
CA ALA A 157 8.15 -8.69 0.06
C ALA A 157 6.66 -8.70 0.44
N VAL A 158 5.85 -7.97 -0.31
CA VAL A 158 4.39 -8.05 -0.23
C VAL A 158 3.94 -9.23 -1.07
N TYR A 159 3.23 -10.17 -0.44
CA TYR A 159 2.65 -11.32 -1.11
C TYR A 159 1.27 -10.96 -1.63
N ILE A 160 1.01 -11.22 -2.92
CA ILE A 160 -0.29 -10.99 -3.55
C ILE A 160 -0.77 -12.31 -4.14
N SER A 161 -1.82 -12.87 -3.53
CA SER A 161 -2.52 -14.03 -4.03
C SER A 161 -3.61 -13.62 -5.01
N ASP A 162 -3.61 -14.21 -6.20
CA ASP A 162 -4.66 -13.96 -7.19
C ASP A 162 -4.85 -15.15 -8.13
N SER A 163 -6.08 -15.68 -8.19
CA SER A 163 -6.40 -16.87 -8.99
C SER A 163 -6.34 -16.63 -10.50
N ARG A 164 -6.24 -15.37 -10.94
CA ARG A 164 -6.08 -15.02 -12.35
C ARG A 164 -4.66 -15.29 -12.85
N ILE A 165 -3.68 -15.34 -11.95
CA ILE A 165 -2.29 -15.67 -12.31
C ILE A 165 -2.23 -17.15 -12.72
N PRO A 166 -1.58 -17.52 -13.83
CA PRO A 166 -1.38 -18.94 -14.18
C PRO A 166 -0.62 -19.71 -13.08
N GLU A 167 -0.98 -20.96 -12.82
CA GLU A 167 -0.36 -21.77 -11.74
C GLU A 167 1.14 -21.97 -11.94
N ASN A 168 1.59 -22.05 -13.19
CA ASN A 168 2.98 -22.19 -13.55
C ASN A 168 3.74 -20.85 -13.60
N GLN A 169 3.11 -19.74 -13.19
CA GLN A 169 3.68 -18.40 -13.26
C GLN A 169 3.76 -17.74 -11.87
N LYS A 170 4.90 -17.09 -11.61
CA LYS A 170 5.08 -16.16 -10.49
C LYS A 170 5.55 -14.82 -11.02
N ILE A 171 5.09 -13.73 -10.41
CA ILE A 171 5.40 -12.38 -10.84
C ILE A 171 6.11 -11.66 -9.69
N LEU A 172 7.31 -11.15 -9.95
CA LEU A 172 8.08 -10.38 -8.97
C LEU A 172 8.28 -8.96 -9.50
N GLY A 173 7.72 -7.98 -8.80
CA GLY A 173 7.78 -6.56 -9.18
C GLY A 173 8.44 -5.69 -8.13
N ASN A 174 9.06 -4.59 -8.57
CA ASN A 174 9.57 -3.54 -7.69
C ASN A 174 8.87 -2.21 -7.99
N HIS A 175 8.37 -1.56 -6.94
CA HIS A 175 7.83 -0.20 -7.04
C HIS A 175 8.26 0.63 -5.82
N ASN A 176 8.94 1.75 -6.07
CA ASN A 176 9.45 2.66 -5.05
C ASN A 176 10.25 1.96 -3.94
N GLY A 177 11.08 0.98 -4.31
CA GLY A 177 11.93 0.23 -3.37
C GLY A 177 11.20 -0.89 -2.61
N ARG A 178 9.89 -1.05 -2.79
CA ARG A 178 9.11 -2.16 -2.22
C ARG A 178 8.96 -3.27 -3.27
N TRP A 179 9.18 -4.50 -2.82
CA TRP A 179 9.03 -5.69 -3.66
C TRP A 179 7.67 -6.36 -3.45
N PHE A 180 7.12 -6.90 -4.54
CA PHE A 180 5.82 -7.55 -4.60
C PHE A 180 5.99 -8.89 -5.28
N LEU A 181 5.65 -9.98 -4.58
CA LEU A 181 5.61 -11.33 -5.15
C LEU A 181 4.15 -11.75 -5.30
N ALA A 182 3.72 -11.94 -6.54
CA ALA A 182 2.38 -12.38 -6.86
C ALA A 182 2.38 -13.79 -7.45
N TYR A 183 1.39 -14.57 -7.06
CA TYR A 183 1.26 -15.98 -7.39
C TYR A 183 -0.20 -16.42 -7.30
N ASN A 184 -0.51 -17.55 -7.91
CA ASN A 184 -1.81 -18.19 -7.77
C ASN A 184 -1.91 -18.90 -6.41
N SER A 185 -2.86 -18.51 -5.57
CA SER A 185 -3.06 -19.08 -4.23
C SER A 185 -3.95 -20.32 -4.18
N MET A 186 -4.48 -20.81 -5.30
CA MET A 186 -5.15 -22.12 -5.32
C MET A 186 -4.20 -23.27 -4.94
N LEU A 187 -2.89 -22.99 -4.93
CA LEU A 187 -1.83 -23.88 -4.46
C LEU A 187 -1.62 -23.88 -2.92
N ASP A 188 -2.19 -22.90 -2.20
CA ASP A 188 -1.85 -22.61 -0.79
C ASP A 188 -2.91 -23.08 0.25
N LYS A 189 -3.65 -24.15 -0.05
CA LYS A 189 -4.37 -24.88 1.02
C LYS A 189 -3.44 -25.71 1.92
N ASN A 190 -2.16 -25.84 1.57
CA ASN A 190 -1.20 -26.71 2.27
C ASN A 190 -0.09 -25.96 3.04
N VAL A 191 -0.13 -24.62 3.16
CA VAL A 191 0.97 -23.83 3.74
C VAL A 191 0.58 -23.05 5.01
N ILE A 192 -0.66 -23.17 5.50
CA ILE A 192 -1.08 -22.67 6.84
C ILE A 192 -1.21 -23.82 7.85
N GLU A 193 -0.46 -24.90 7.67
CA GLU A 193 -0.16 -25.86 8.73
C GLU A 193 1.36 -25.89 8.93
N GLN A 194 1.86 -24.94 9.72
CA GLN A 194 3.04 -25.12 10.56
C GLN A 194 3.15 -23.97 11.57
N GLU A 195 2.67 -24.31 12.78
CA GLU A 195 2.93 -23.77 14.12
C GLU A 195 2.69 -22.27 14.42
#